data_AF-A0A5M3VWP0-F1
#
_entry.id   AF-A0A5M3VWP0-F1
#
_cell.length_a   1.000
_cell.length_b   1.000
_cell.length_c   1.000
_cell.angle_alpha   90.00
_cell.angle_beta   90.00
_cell.angle_gamma   90.00
#
_symmetry.space_group_name_H-M   'P 1'
#
loop_
_entity.id
_entity.type
_entity.pdbx_description
1 polymer ?
#
loop_
_entity_poly.entity_id
_entity_poly.type
_entity_poly.pdbx_seq_one_letter_code
_entity_poly.pdbx_strand_id
1 'polypeptide(L)'
;MSEGHDRVLTAEDVRNQVFSTGRLREGYDLTEVDVFLSRVETSLSILHREFNQLKARCGLCSTAFAPGWQGATQVISMAQQQAEAIVAEAEAHARELDRELRERLRQAAEILTESHQEHVRELEERRHHADRRRADIQGHLSWIHNLIAEPARES
;
A
#
# COMPACT_ATOMS: atom_id res chain seq x y z
N MET A 1 38.06 12.74 23.21
CA MET A 1 36.78 12.21 22.70
C MET A 1 37.00 10.72 22.51
N SER A 2 36.30 9.91 23.31
CA SER A 2 36.57 8.49 23.49
C SER A 2 36.01 7.66 22.34
N GLU A 3 36.88 7.15 21.48
CA GLU A 3 36.58 6.07 20.54
C GLU A 3 36.95 4.73 21.18
N GLY A 4 36.07 3.72 21.10
CA GLY A 4 36.46 2.32 21.30
C GLY A 4 35.75 1.47 22.36
N HIS A 5 34.59 1.86 22.90
CA HIS A 5 33.83 1.00 23.84
C HIS A 5 32.99 -0.12 23.17
N ASP A 6 33.28 -0.49 21.92
CA ASP A 6 32.60 -1.61 21.23
C ASP A 6 33.55 -2.79 20.94
N ARG A 7 34.76 -2.77 21.51
CA ARG A 7 35.63 -3.96 21.50
C ARG A 7 35.21 -4.86 22.65
N VAL A 8 34.66 -6.04 22.33
CA VAL A 8 34.34 -7.08 23.32
C VAL A 8 35.59 -7.34 24.16
N LEU A 9 35.48 -7.09 25.47
CA LEU A 9 36.57 -7.29 26.43
C LEU A 9 37.03 -8.74 26.38
N THR A 10 38.34 -8.96 26.26
CA THR A 10 38.94 -10.29 26.39
C THR A 10 39.41 -10.54 27.81
N ALA A 11 39.67 -11.80 28.17
CA ALA A 11 40.09 -12.15 29.54
C ALA A 11 41.44 -11.50 29.87
N GLU A 12 42.29 -11.34 28.85
CA GLU A 12 43.56 -10.64 28.93
C GLU A 12 43.39 -9.12 29.11
N ASP A 13 42.37 -8.50 28.51
CA ASP A 13 42.06 -7.09 28.72
C ASP A 13 41.63 -6.81 30.18
N VAL A 14 40.89 -7.74 30.80
CA VAL A 14 40.48 -7.65 32.21
C VAL A 14 41.69 -7.81 33.15
N ARG A 15 42.60 -8.74 32.85
CA ARG A 15 43.82 -8.97 33.64
C ARG A 15 44.80 -7.80 33.60
N ASN A 16 44.91 -7.12 32.46
CA ASN A 16 45.83 -6.02 32.26
C ASN A 16 45.25 -4.65 32.67
N GLN A 17 44.02 -4.62 33.19
CA GLN A 17 43.35 -3.39 33.58
C GLN A 17 43.95 -2.82 34.87
N VAL A 18 44.51 -1.61 34.80
CA VAL A 18 45.03 -0.89 35.97
C VAL A 18 44.01 0.16 36.42
N PHE A 19 43.62 0.12 37.69
CA PHE A 19 42.74 1.13 38.29
C PHE A 19 43.56 2.18 39.06
N SER A 20 43.31 3.47 38.82
CA SER A 20 43.96 4.58 39.54
C SER A 20 43.31 4.80 40.92
N THR A 21 44.08 4.79 42.00
CA THR A 21 43.58 5.01 43.36
C THR A 21 43.47 6.51 43.67
N GLY A 22 42.24 7.03 43.76
CA GLY A 22 41.98 8.43 44.16
C GLY A 22 41.90 8.58 45.68
N ARG A 23 42.76 9.42 46.28
CA ARG A 23 42.70 9.79 47.71
C ARG A 23 41.51 10.71 48.03
N LEU A 24 40.27 10.36 47.75
CA LEU A 24 39.13 11.08 48.33
C LEU A 24 37.84 10.25 48.16
N ARG A 25 37.46 9.61 49.27
CA ARG A 25 36.16 8.99 49.59
C ARG A 25 35.93 7.55 49.13
N GLU A 26 35.60 6.72 50.12
CA GLU A 26 35.01 5.36 50.08
C GLU A 26 35.43 4.53 48.86
N GLY A 27 36.70 4.11 48.86
CA GLY A 27 37.26 3.24 47.83
C GLY A 27 36.91 1.78 48.09
N TYR A 28 36.57 1.07 47.02
CA TYR A 28 36.49 -0.39 47.00
C TYR A 28 37.77 -1.00 47.60
N ASP A 29 37.64 -2.08 48.37
CA ASP A 29 38.80 -2.84 48.82
C ASP A 29 39.50 -3.44 47.60
N LEU A 30 40.77 -3.07 47.41
CA LEU A 30 41.59 -3.57 46.30
C LEU A 30 41.60 -5.11 46.26
N THR A 31 41.60 -5.74 47.44
CA THR A 31 41.57 -7.21 47.55
C THR A 31 40.25 -7.79 47.04
N GLU A 32 39.13 -7.13 47.34
CA GLU A 32 37.80 -7.56 46.89
C GLU A 32 37.64 -7.36 45.38
N VAL A 33 38.15 -6.25 44.85
CA VAL A 33 38.19 -5.96 43.41
C VAL A 33 39.03 -6.99 42.68
N ASP A 34 40.22 -7.34 43.18
CA ASP A 34 41.10 -8.34 42.55
C ASP A 34 40.46 -9.73 42.52
N VAL A 35 39.77 -10.13 43.61
CA VAL A 35 39.02 -11.40 43.67
C VAL A 35 37.85 -11.40 42.68
N PHE A 36 37.14 -10.28 42.55
CA PHE A 36 36.06 -10.14 41.58
C PHE A 36 36.57 -10.20 40.13
N LEU A 37 37.67 -9.50 39.81
CA LEU A 37 38.27 -9.50 38.48
C LEU A 37 38.78 -10.90 38.09
N SER A 38 39.34 -11.66 39.02
CA SER A 38 39.77 -13.05 38.80
C SER A 38 38.59 -13.97 38.40
N ARG A 39 37.41 -13.76 39.02
CA ARG A 39 36.19 -14.50 38.66
C ARG A 39 35.65 -14.10 37.29
N VAL A 40 35.73 -12.80 36.95
CA VAL A 40 35.33 -12.28 35.64
C VAL A 40 36.27 -12.80 34.55
N GLU A 41 37.59 -12.78 34.75
CA GLU A 41 38.60 -13.32 33.83
C GLU A 41 38.31 -14.80 33.53
N THR A 42 38.11 -15.60 34.58
CA THR A 42 37.82 -17.04 34.44
C THR A 42 36.55 -17.25 33.61
N SER A 43 35.46 -16.56 33.95
CA SER A 43 34.17 -16.68 33.26
C SER A 43 34.27 -16.28 31.79
N LEU A 44 34.99 -15.19 31.50
CA LEU A 44 35.14 -14.68 30.14
C LEU A 44 36.04 -15.59 29.30
N SER A 45 37.07 -16.20 29.88
CA SER A 45 37.91 -17.19 29.20
C SER A 45 37.11 -18.44 28.78
N ILE A 46 36.21 -18.91 29.67
CA ILE A 46 35.33 -20.05 29.40
C ILE A 46 34.36 -19.69 28.28
N LEU A 47 33.68 -18.54 28.38
CA LEU A 47 32.73 -18.08 27.37
C LEU A 47 33.40 -17.89 26.00
N HIS A 48 34.60 -17.31 25.97
CA HIS A 48 35.34 -17.12 24.72
C HIS A 48 35.75 -18.45 24.09
N ARG A 49 36.16 -19.43 24.90
CA ARG A 49 36.46 -20.79 24.44
C ARG A 49 35.22 -21.49 23.89
N GLU A 50 34.11 -21.45 24.60
CA GLU A 50 32.84 -22.05 24.17
C GLU A 50 32.32 -21.41 22.89
N PHE A 51 32.38 -20.08 22.79
CA PHE A 51 32.02 -19.35 21.59
C PHE A 51 32.85 -19.75 20.38
N ASN A 52 34.18 -19.86 20.55
CA ASN A 52 35.07 -20.32 19.49
C ASN A 52 34.83 -21.78 19.11
N GLN A 53 34.50 -22.65 20.07
CA GLN A 53 34.08 -24.03 19.79
C GLN A 53 32.76 -24.09 19.02
N LEU A 54 31.77 -23.27 19.38
CA LEU A 54 30.50 -23.19 18.67
C LEU A 54 30.70 -22.69 17.24
N LYS A 55 31.50 -21.64 17.06
CA LYS A 55 31.89 -21.12 15.75
C LYS A 55 32.63 -22.15 14.91
N ALA A 56 33.57 -22.90 15.48
CA ALA A 56 34.27 -23.97 14.77
C ALA A 56 33.30 -25.08 14.33
N ARG A 57 32.38 -25.50 15.20
CA ARG A 57 31.34 -26.49 14.88
C ARG A 57 30.38 -25.99 13.79
N CYS A 58 29.95 -24.74 13.85
CA CYS A 58 29.09 -24.14 12.82
C CYS A 58 29.83 -23.94 11.49
N GLY A 59 31.09 -23.50 11.53
CA GLY A 59 31.92 -23.29 10.33
C GLY A 59 32.23 -24.59 9.59
N LEU A 60 32.47 -25.68 10.34
CA LEU A 60 32.66 -27.02 9.78
C LEU A 60 31.36 -27.60 9.21
N CYS A 61 30.22 -27.36 9.86
CA CYS A 61 28.91 -27.79 9.35
C CYS A 61 28.49 -27.02 8.08
N SER A 62 28.87 -25.75 7.96
CA SER A 62 28.65 -24.92 6.77
C SER A 62 29.46 -25.40 5.56
N THR A 63 30.71 -25.80 5.77
CA THR A 63 31.62 -26.21 4.69
C THR A 63 31.50 -27.69 4.30
N ALA A 64 31.09 -28.57 5.22
CA ALA A 64 30.94 -30.01 4.94
C ALA A 64 29.63 -30.39 4.21
N PHE A 65 28.73 -29.45 3.91
CA PHE A 65 27.41 -29.74 3.34
C PHE A 65 27.06 -28.84 2.13
N ALA A 66 27.88 -28.88 1.08
CA ALA A 66 27.55 -28.30 -0.23
C ALA A 66 27.33 -29.44 -1.24
N PRO A 67 26.09 -29.96 -1.36
CA PRO A 67 25.24 -29.59 -2.50
C PRO A 67 23.71 -29.45 -2.22
N GLY A 68 23.25 -29.44 -0.97
CA GLY A 68 21.80 -29.43 -0.66
C GLY A 68 21.10 -28.06 -0.77
N TRP A 69 21.80 -26.97 -0.49
CA TRP A 69 21.21 -25.62 -0.41
C TRP A 69 20.98 -24.97 -1.78
N GLN A 70 21.70 -25.41 -2.84
CA GLN A 70 21.50 -24.91 -4.20
C GLN A 70 20.13 -25.32 -4.76
N GLY A 71 19.68 -26.55 -4.46
CA GLY A 71 18.33 -27.00 -4.80
C GLY A 71 17.24 -26.25 -4.03
N ALA A 72 17.46 -25.95 -2.74
CA ALA A 72 16.51 -25.17 -1.94
C ALA A 72 16.34 -23.73 -2.48
N THR A 73 17.44 -23.04 -2.82
CA THR A 73 17.39 -21.71 -3.43
C THR A 73 16.69 -21.74 -4.80
N GLN A 74 16.92 -22.78 -5.60
CA GLN A 74 16.27 -22.91 -6.90
C GLN A 74 14.76 -23.18 -6.80
N VAL A 75 14.33 -24.04 -5.86
CA VAL A 75 12.90 -24.28 -5.60
C VAL A 75 12.20 -23.01 -5.11
N ILE A 76 12.83 -22.22 -4.23
CA ILE A 76 12.29 -20.93 -3.79
C ILE A 76 12.16 -19.96 -4.97
N SER A 77 13.18 -19.86 -5.82
CA SER A 77 13.14 -19.00 -7.01
C SER A 77 12.06 -19.42 -8.01
N MET A 78 11.90 -20.72 -8.26
CA MET A 78 10.84 -21.25 -9.12
C MET A 78 9.46 -20.99 -8.54
N ALA A 79 9.28 -21.18 -7.23
CA ALA A 79 8.02 -20.88 -6.55
C ALA A 79 7.69 -19.38 -6.58
N GLN A 80 8.69 -18.51 -6.44
CA GLN A 80 8.54 -17.06 -6.60
C GLN A 80 8.11 -16.70 -8.01
N GLN A 81 8.80 -17.21 -9.04
CA GLN A 81 8.43 -16.97 -10.44
C GLN A 81 7.02 -17.47 -10.76
N GLN A 82 6.64 -18.62 -10.22
CA GLN A 82 5.29 -19.16 -10.42
C GLN A 82 4.23 -18.33 -9.70
N ALA A 83 4.51 -17.85 -8.48
CA ALA A 83 3.61 -16.94 -7.77
C ALA A 83 3.44 -15.62 -8.54
N GLU A 84 4.53 -15.04 -9.05
CA GLU A 84 4.49 -13.84 -9.88
C GLU A 84 3.69 -14.06 -11.16
N ALA A 85 3.82 -15.22 -11.82
CA ALA A 85 3.04 -15.55 -13.01
C ALA A 85 1.54 -15.64 -12.71
N ILE A 86 1.15 -16.29 -11.60
CA ILE A 86 -0.26 -16.40 -11.18
C ILE A 86 -0.83 -15.02 -10.84
N VAL A 87 -0.07 -14.18 -10.13
CA VAL A 87 -0.49 -12.82 -9.79
C VAL A 87 -0.65 -11.99 -11.06
N ALA A 88 0.32 -12.04 -11.98
CA ALA A 88 0.25 -11.30 -13.25
C ALA A 88 -0.94 -11.74 -14.10
N GLU A 89 -1.24 -13.04 -14.14
CA GLU A 89 -2.42 -13.59 -14.81
C GLU A 89 -3.72 -13.10 -14.15
N ALA A 90 -3.81 -13.16 -12.82
CA ALA A 90 -4.98 -12.69 -12.09
C ALA A 90 -5.22 -11.18 -12.31
N GLU A 91 -4.15 -10.37 -12.29
CA GLU A 91 -4.21 -8.94 -12.58
C GLU A 91 -4.60 -8.64 -14.03
N ALA A 92 -4.20 -9.47 -14.99
CA ALA A 92 -4.61 -9.33 -16.38
C ALA A 92 -6.13 -9.60 -16.53
N HIS A 93 -6.62 -10.66 -15.89
CA HIS A 93 -8.06 -10.98 -15.89
C HIS A 93 -8.90 -9.91 -15.19
N ALA A 94 -8.44 -9.41 -14.03
CA ALA A 94 -9.11 -8.32 -13.33
C ALA A 94 -9.20 -7.05 -14.19
N ARG A 95 -8.11 -6.70 -14.88
CA ARG A 95 -8.09 -5.56 -15.81
C ARG A 95 -9.05 -5.73 -16.98
N GLU A 96 -9.18 -6.94 -17.50
CA GLU A 96 -10.11 -7.21 -18.60
C GLU A 96 -11.57 -7.11 -18.15
N LEU A 97 -11.89 -7.69 -16.99
CA LEU A 97 -13.22 -7.57 -16.39
C LEU A 97 -13.58 -6.10 -16.13
N ASP A 98 -12.64 -5.31 -15.62
CA ASP A 98 -12.85 -3.88 -15.41
C ASP A 98 -13.13 -3.11 -16.71
N ARG A 99 -12.43 -3.46 -17.80
CA ARG A 99 -12.70 -2.86 -19.12
C ARG A 99 -14.09 -3.23 -19.59
N GLU A 100 -14.48 -4.50 -19.49
CA GLU A 100 -15.80 -4.95 -19.91
C GLU A 100 -16.92 -4.30 -19.09
N LEU A 101 -16.78 -4.22 -17.76
CA LEU A 101 -17.74 -3.55 -16.89
C LEU A 101 -17.89 -2.07 -17.23
N ARG A 102 -16.77 -1.37 -17.48
CA ARG A 102 -16.79 0.03 -17.89
C ARG A 102 -17.49 0.23 -19.23
N GLU A 103 -17.25 -0.66 -20.18
CA GLU A 103 -17.89 -0.60 -21.49
C GLU A 103 -19.40 -0.86 -21.37
N ARG A 104 -19.82 -1.86 -20.59
CA ARG A 104 -21.24 -2.12 -20.31
C ARG A 104 -21.92 -0.93 -19.63
N LEU A 105 -21.26 -0.29 -18.67
CA LEU A 105 -21.79 0.93 -18.02
C LEU A 105 -21.88 2.10 -19.01
N ARG A 106 -20.88 2.27 -19.88
CA ARG A 106 -20.89 3.29 -20.93
C ARG A 106 -22.07 3.08 -21.87
N GLN A 107 -22.27 1.86 -22.37
CA GLN A 107 -23.38 1.50 -23.25
C GLN A 107 -24.73 1.74 -22.59
N ALA A 108 -24.89 1.34 -21.32
CA ALA A 108 -26.12 1.60 -20.58
C ALA A 108 -26.40 3.11 -20.43
N ALA A 109 -25.37 3.92 -20.15
CA ALA A 109 -25.51 5.37 -20.06
C ALA A 109 -25.86 6.01 -21.40
N GLU A 110 -25.31 5.51 -22.50
CA GLU A 110 -25.62 5.96 -23.86
C GLU A 110 -27.09 5.68 -24.21
N ILE A 111 -27.56 4.45 -23.97
CA ILE A 111 -28.96 4.06 -24.19
C ILE A 111 -29.91 4.94 -23.35
N LEU A 112 -29.60 5.16 -22.07
CA LEU A 112 -30.42 6.00 -21.20
C LEU A 112 -30.45 7.46 -21.69
N THR A 113 -29.32 7.97 -22.16
CA THR A 113 -29.22 9.34 -22.70
C THR A 113 -30.02 9.48 -23.99
N GLU A 114 -29.94 8.50 -24.88
CA GLU A 114 -30.69 8.48 -26.14
C GLU A 114 -32.20 8.42 -25.88
N SER A 115 -32.65 7.47 -25.04
CA SER A 115 -34.05 7.39 -24.63
C SER A 115 -34.54 8.67 -23.96
N HIS A 116 -33.73 9.29 -23.10
CA HIS A 116 -34.06 10.57 -22.49
C HIS A 116 -34.22 11.69 -23.54
N GLN A 117 -33.29 11.79 -24.49
CA GLN A 117 -33.38 12.78 -25.58
C GLN A 117 -34.61 12.56 -26.45
N GLU A 118 -34.97 11.31 -26.76
CA GLU A 118 -36.19 10.99 -27.50
C GLU A 118 -37.44 11.44 -26.74
N HIS A 119 -37.52 11.14 -25.44
CA HIS A 119 -38.64 11.59 -24.62
C HIS A 119 -38.73 13.11 -24.53
N VAL A 120 -37.60 13.82 -24.44
CA VAL A 120 -37.57 15.28 -24.47
C VAL A 120 -38.10 15.80 -25.81
N ARG A 121 -37.63 15.24 -26.94
CA ARG A 121 -38.14 15.63 -28.28
C ARG A 121 -39.63 15.39 -28.40
N GLU A 122 -40.13 14.24 -27.95
CA GLU A 122 -41.56 13.93 -28.00
C GLU A 122 -42.40 14.91 -27.16
N LEU A 123 -41.90 15.30 -25.97
CA LEU A 123 -42.55 16.31 -25.14
C LEU A 123 -42.56 17.69 -25.83
N GLU A 124 -41.47 18.07 -26.48
CA GLU A 124 -41.38 19.32 -27.23
C GLU A 124 -42.33 19.34 -28.43
N GLU A 125 -42.44 18.23 -29.17
CA GLU A 125 -43.37 18.09 -30.28
C GLU A 125 -44.83 18.21 -29.81
N ARG A 126 -45.18 17.50 -28.73
CA ARG A 126 -46.51 17.58 -28.11
C ARG A 126 -46.83 18.99 -27.63
N ARG A 127 -45.84 19.68 -27.04
CA ARG A 127 -45.97 21.09 -26.62
C ARG A 127 -46.20 22.00 -27.82
N HIS A 128 -45.37 21.91 -28.87
CA HIS A 128 -45.54 22.69 -30.10
C HIS A 128 -46.89 22.44 -30.76
N HIS A 129 -47.38 21.21 -30.74
CA HIS A 129 -48.71 20.87 -31.26
C HIS A 129 -49.82 21.53 -30.43
N ALA A 130 -49.71 21.52 -29.10
CA ALA A 130 -50.64 22.21 -28.22
C ALA A 130 -50.62 23.73 -28.43
N ASP A 131 -49.44 24.34 -28.54
CA ASP A 131 -49.27 25.78 -28.77
C ASP A 131 -49.86 26.20 -30.12
N ARG A 132 -49.66 25.40 -31.18
CA ARG A 132 -50.29 25.63 -32.49
C ARG A 132 -51.81 25.59 -32.42
N ARG A 133 -52.41 24.56 -31.80
CA ARG A 133 -53.87 24.49 -31.62
C ARG A 133 -54.40 25.67 -30.81
N ARG A 134 -53.67 26.09 -29.77
CA ARG A 134 -54.06 27.26 -28.97
C ARG A 134 -54.05 28.54 -29.81
N ALA A 135 -53.02 28.75 -30.61
CA ALA A 135 -52.93 29.91 -31.51
C ALA A 135 -54.04 29.91 -32.56
N ASP A 136 -54.36 28.75 -33.13
CA ASP A 136 -55.45 28.58 -34.10
C ASP A 136 -56.82 28.94 -33.49
N ILE A 137 -57.14 28.37 -32.32
CA ILE A 137 -58.37 28.69 -31.57
C ILE A 137 -58.43 30.19 -31.25
N GLN A 138 -57.33 30.78 -30.77
CA GLN A 138 -57.28 32.20 -30.45
C GLN A 138 -57.46 33.09 -31.70
N GLY A 139 -56.92 32.67 -32.84
CA GLY A 139 -57.14 33.30 -34.14
C GLY A 139 -58.61 33.27 -34.56
N HIS A 140 -59.26 32.11 -34.46
CA HIS A 140 -60.69 31.96 -34.73
C HIS A 140 -61.55 32.82 -33.80
N LEU A 141 -61.25 32.86 -32.50
CA LEU A 141 -61.97 33.70 -31.54
C LEU A 141 -61.81 35.19 -31.87
N SER A 142 -60.61 35.63 -32.26
CA SER A 142 -60.35 37.01 -32.70
C SER A 142 -61.13 37.36 -33.97
N TRP A 143 -61.17 36.43 -34.93
CA TRP A 143 -61.94 36.60 -36.17
C TRP A 143 -63.44 36.74 -35.89
N ILE A 144 -64.01 35.88 -35.05
CA ILE A 144 -65.41 35.97 -34.62
C ILE A 144 -65.66 37.29 -33.89
N HIS A 145 -64.77 37.69 -32.96
CA HIS A 145 -64.89 38.95 -32.24
C HIS A 145 -64.92 40.16 -33.19
N ASN A 146 -64.06 40.19 -34.20
CA ASN A 146 -64.05 41.28 -35.19
C ASN A 146 -65.33 41.30 -36.04
N LEU A 147 -65.81 40.12 -36.47
CA LEU A 147 -67.04 40.00 -37.25
C LEU A 147 -68.29 40.49 -36.50
N ILE A 148 -68.36 40.23 -35.18
CA ILE A 148 -69.47 40.68 -34.32
C ILE A 148 -69.35 42.19 -33.98
N ALA A 149 -68.13 42.74 -33.98
CA ALA A 149 -67.91 44.18 -33.74
C ALA A 149 -68.28 45.08 -34.93
N GLU A 150 -68.59 44.50 -36.10
CA GLU A 150 -68.84 45.20 -37.37
C GLU A 150 -70.30 45.50 -37.80
N PRO A 151 -71.34 45.64 -36.93
CA PRO A 151 -72.69 46.06 -37.37
C PRO A 151 -73.07 47.48 -36.94
N ALA A 152 -72.22 48.50 -37.17
CA ALA A 152 -72.58 49.90 -36.87
C ALA A 152 -71.84 50.98 -37.69
N ARG A 153 -71.42 50.69 -38.94
CA ARG A 153 -70.80 51.72 -39.80
C ARG A 153 -71.44 51.96 -41.17
N GLU A 154 -72.63 51.43 -41.42
CA GLU A 154 -73.47 51.85 -42.55
C GLU A 154 -74.90 52.11 -42.09
N SER A 155 -75.15 53.37 -41.69
CA SER A 155 -76.43 54.09 -41.83
C SER A 155 -76.20 55.57 -41.51
#